data_AF-A0A7D4PQS4-F1
#
_entry.id   AF-A0A7D4PQS4-F1
#
_cell.length_a   1.000
_cell.length_b   1.000
_cell.length_c   1.000
_cell.angle_alpha   90.00
_cell.angle_beta   90.00
_cell.angle_gamma   90.00
#
_symmetry.space_group_name_H-M   'P 1'
#
loop_
_entity.id
_entity.type
_entity.pdbx_description
1 polymer ?
#
loop_
_entity_poly.entity_id
_entity_poly.type
_entity_poly.pdbx_seq_one_letter_code
_entity_poly.pdbx_strand_id
1 'polypeptide(L)'
;MSGGEVVGIIFALSFAVLVLFIGFPLVKLGKVLDESARTIKSLNAELEPMLQEARVTMAEANKQLKRIDAITEDVEQVTENINGLVAVFTASIGGPLTKLFGVTKGLFTVMGKRR
;
A
#
# COMPACT_ATOMS: atom_id res chain seq x y z
N MET A 1 -59.15 -36.96 46.54
CA MET A 1 -57.96 -36.21 46.10
C MET A 1 -57.88 -34.95 46.95
N SER A 2 -56.78 -34.74 47.68
CA SER A 2 -56.63 -33.53 48.50
C SER A 2 -56.35 -32.32 47.59
N GLY A 3 -56.79 -31.12 47.98
CA GLY A 3 -56.59 -29.92 47.16
C GLY A 3 -55.11 -29.62 46.86
N GLY A 4 -54.20 -30.01 47.76
CA GLY A 4 -52.75 -29.84 47.58
C GLY A 4 -52.15 -30.73 46.48
N GLU A 5 -52.68 -31.94 46.29
CA GLU A 5 -52.19 -32.88 45.26
C GLU A 5 -52.51 -32.38 43.85
N VAL A 6 -53.72 -31.83 43.66
CA VAL A 6 -54.14 -31.23 42.38
C VAL A 6 -53.29 -30.01 42.04
N VAL A 7 -53.02 -29.14 43.02
CA VAL A 7 -52.16 -27.96 42.83
C VAL A 7 -50.73 -28.37 42.48
N GLY A 8 -50.19 -29.40 43.15
CA GLY A 8 -48.84 -29.91 42.86
C GLY A 8 -48.68 -30.41 41.43
N ILE A 9 -49.66 -31.16 40.90
CA ILE A 9 -49.63 -31.66 39.52
C ILE A 9 -49.69 -30.51 38.52
N ILE A 10 -50.56 -29.52 38.74
CA ILE A 10 -50.66 -28.34 37.87
C ILE A 10 -49.33 -27.58 37.85
N PHE A 11 -48.73 -27.34 39.01
CA PHE A 11 -47.43 -26.67 39.10
C PHE A 11 -46.32 -27.44 38.39
N ALA A 12 -46.25 -28.76 38.58
CA ALA A 12 -45.25 -29.60 37.92
C ALA A 12 -45.39 -29.54 36.40
N LEU A 13 -46.62 -29.61 35.88
CA LEU A 13 -46.89 -29.51 34.44
C LEU A 13 -46.53 -28.12 33.89
N SER A 14 -46.93 -27.05 34.57
CA SER A 14 -46.59 -25.68 34.16
C SER A 14 -45.07 -25.43 34.17
N PHE A 15 -44.36 -25.93 35.19
CA PHE A 15 -42.91 -25.80 35.26
C PHE A 15 -42.21 -26.62 34.17
N ALA A 16 -42.67 -27.84 33.89
CA ALA A 16 -42.12 -28.65 32.80
C ALA A 16 -42.25 -27.94 31.44
N VAL A 17 -43.40 -27.32 31.15
CA VAL A 17 -43.59 -26.52 29.93
C VAL A 17 -42.64 -25.31 29.91
N LEU A 18 -42.44 -24.63 31.03
CA LEU A 18 -41.51 -23.50 31.13
C LEU A 18 -40.06 -23.93 30.88
N VAL A 19 -39.63 -25.08 31.41
CA VAL A 19 -38.30 -25.63 31.16
C VAL A 19 -38.11 -25.96 29.67
N LEU A 20 -39.11 -26.56 29.01
CA LEU A 20 -39.05 -26.80 27.57
C LEU A 20 -39.01 -25.50 26.76
N PHE A 21 -39.79 -24.51 27.17
CA PHE A 21 -39.83 -23.20 26.52
C PHE A 21 -38.49 -22.46 26.62
N ILE A 22 -37.78 -22.56 27.74
CA ILE A 22 -36.44 -21.96 27.94
C ILE A 22 -35.33 -22.84 27.36
N GLY A 23 -35.49 -24.17 27.38
CA GLY A 23 -34.51 -25.09 26.80
C GLY A 23 -34.32 -24.88 25.30
N PHE A 24 -35.42 -24.63 24.57
CA PHE A 24 -35.36 -24.37 23.13
C PHE A 24 -34.45 -23.18 22.73
N PRO A 25 -34.61 -21.95 23.27
CA PRO A 25 -33.72 -20.84 22.95
C PRO A 25 -32.29 -21.08 23.43
N LEU A 26 -32.06 -21.75 24.56
CA LEU A 26 -30.70 -22.08 25.01
C LEU A 26 -29.96 -22.98 24.02
N VAL A 27 -30.62 -24.01 23.50
CA VAL A 27 -30.04 -24.88 22.46
C VAL A 27 -29.75 -24.09 21.18
N LYS A 28 -30.66 -23.18 20.80
CA LYS A 28 -30.44 -22.31 19.63
C LYS A 28 -29.25 -21.38 19.83
N LEU A 29 -29.11 -20.79 21.02
CA LEU A 29 -27.97 -19.92 21.36
C LEU A 29 -26.65 -20.69 21.36
N GLY A 30 -26.63 -21.92 21.92
CA GLY A 30 -25.45 -22.79 21.86
C GLY A 30 -24.99 -23.02 20.42
N LYS A 31 -25.93 -23.31 19.51
CA LYS A 31 -25.60 -23.47 18.07
C LYS A 31 -25.07 -22.20 17.42
N VAL A 32 -25.58 -21.02 17.79
CA VAL A 32 -25.08 -19.74 17.26
C VAL A 32 -23.66 -19.46 17.75
N LEU A 33 -23.36 -19.76 19.02
CA LEU A 33 -22.01 -19.63 19.56
C LEU A 33 -21.05 -20.62 18.89
N ASP A 34 -21.48 -21.87 18.67
CA ASP A 34 -20.69 -22.87 17.95
C ASP A 34 -20.38 -22.43 16.52
N GLU A 35 -21.37 -21.87 15.82
CA GLU A 35 -21.18 -21.37 14.45
C GLU A 35 -20.22 -20.17 14.45
N SER A 36 -20.39 -19.25 15.41
CA SER A 36 -19.48 -18.10 15.57
C SER A 36 -18.04 -18.57 15.84
N ALA A 37 -17.86 -19.60 16.67
CA ALA A 37 -16.55 -20.19 16.93
C ALA A 37 -15.95 -20.82 15.67
N ARG A 38 -16.77 -21.50 14.84
CA ARG A 38 -16.33 -22.03 13.54
C ARG A 38 -15.94 -20.92 12.58
N THR A 39 -16.73 -19.85 12.48
CA THR A 39 -16.43 -18.69 11.63
C THR A 39 -15.14 -18.01 12.06
N ILE A 40 -14.92 -17.80 13.36
CA ILE A 40 -13.65 -17.23 13.85
C ILE A 40 -12.48 -18.14 13.49
N LYS A 41 -12.65 -19.46 13.63
CA LYS A 41 -11.61 -20.42 13.27
C LYS A 41 -11.30 -20.41 11.76
N SER A 42 -12.30 -20.33 10.89
CA SER A 42 -12.09 -20.25 9.45
C SER A 42 -11.46 -18.92 9.04
N LEU A 43 -11.95 -17.80 9.60
CA LEU A 43 -11.37 -16.47 9.38
C LEU A 43 -9.90 -16.44 9.78
N ASN A 44 -9.54 -16.97 10.95
CA ASN A 44 -8.13 -17.01 11.36
C ASN A 44 -7.28 -17.86 10.43
N ALA A 45 -7.80 -19.00 9.95
CA ALA A 45 -7.10 -19.86 9.01
C ALA A 45 -6.88 -19.20 7.63
N GLU A 46 -7.79 -18.32 7.21
CA GLU A 46 -7.65 -17.53 5.97
C GLU A 46 -6.80 -16.27 6.15
N LEU A 47 -6.87 -15.61 7.31
CA LEU A 47 -6.13 -14.39 7.59
C LEU A 47 -4.62 -14.64 7.76
N GLU A 48 -4.23 -15.77 8.33
CA GLU A 48 -2.81 -16.10 8.53
C GLU A 48 -1.99 -16.07 7.22
N PRO A 49 -2.38 -16.77 6.14
CA PRO A 49 -1.67 -16.68 4.86
C PRO A 49 -1.78 -15.29 4.22
N MET A 50 -2.93 -14.61 4.29
CA MET A 50 -3.07 -13.25 3.76
C MET A 50 -2.11 -12.26 4.42
N LEU A 51 -1.92 -12.36 5.74
CA LEU A 51 -0.96 -11.53 6.47
C LEU A 51 0.48 -11.89 6.12
N GLN A 52 0.79 -13.16 5.86
CA GLN A 52 2.10 -13.56 5.37
C GLN A 52 2.38 -13.00 3.97
N GLU A 53 1.43 -13.10 3.03
CA GLU A 53 1.53 -12.53 1.69
C GLU A 53 1.66 -11.01 1.71
N ALA A 54 0.89 -10.33 2.56
CA ALA A 54 1.00 -8.89 2.74
C ALA A 54 2.39 -8.49 3.26
N ARG A 55 2.95 -9.23 4.23
CA ARG A 55 4.32 -9.01 4.71
C ARG A 55 5.35 -9.23 3.61
N VAL A 56 5.22 -10.30 2.82
CA VAL A 56 6.11 -10.58 1.68
C VAL A 56 6.02 -9.47 0.63
N THR A 57 4.81 -9.04 0.29
CA THR A 57 4.56 -7.95 -0.66
C THR A 57 5.17 -6.65 -0.17
N MET A 58 4.99 -6.30 1.12
CA MET A 58 5.60 -5.12 1.72
C MET A 58 7.13 -5.21 1.74
N ALA A 59 7.69 -6.38 2.03
CA ALA A 59 9.13 -6.59 1.99
C ALA A 59 9.68 -6.43 0.57
N GLU A 60 8.98 -6.93 -0.45
CA GLU A 60 9.38 -6.80 -1.85
C GLU A 60 9.22 -5.36 -2.35
N ALA A 61 8.13 -4.69 -1.98
CA ALA A 61 7.95 -3.26 -2.24
C ALA A 61 9.09 -2.44 -1.62
N ASN A 62 9.49 -2.74 -0.39
CA ASN A 62 10.63 -2.07 0.25
C ASN A 62 11.95 -2.29 -0.51
N LYS A 63 12.22 -3.51 -0.98
CA LYS A 63 13.40 -3.78 -1.81
C LYS A 63 13.36 -3.00 -3.12
N GLN A 64 12.19 -2.93 -3.75
CA GLN A 64 12.01 -2.16 -4.98
C GLN A 64 12.23 -0.67 -4.76
N LEU A 65 11.73 -0.11 -3.64
CA LEU A 65 11.99 1.28 -3.28
C LEU A 65 13.49 1.55 -3.12
N LYS A 66 14.23 0.69 -2.40
CA LYS A 66 15.69 0.82 -2.29
C LYS A 66 16.40 0.75 -3.65
N ARG A 67 15.89 -0.07 -4.57
CA ARG A 67 16.43 -0.15 -5.93
C ARG A 67 16.14 1.11 -6.73
N ILE A 68 14.96 1.70 -6.57
CA ILE A 68 14.60 2.97 -7.19
C ILE A 68 15.50 4.08 -6.66
N ASP A 69 15.76 4.13 -5.34
CA ASP A 69 16.66 5.11 -4.74
C ASP A 69 18.06 5.05 -5.38
N ALA A 70 18.62 3.85 -5.55
CA ALA A 70 19.90 3.65 -6.23
C ALA A 70 19.87 4.09 -7.71
N ILE A 71 18.79 3.77 -8.44
CA ILE A 71 18.62 4.21 -9.83
C ILE A 71 18.53 5.74 -9.89
N THR A 72 17.84 6.38 -8.94
CA THR A 72 17.75 7.84 -8.87
C THR A 72 19.13 8.46 -8.63
N GLU A 73 19.96 7.89 -7.76
CA GLU A 73 21.36 8.31 -7.56
C GLU A 73 22.18 8.15 -8.84
N ASP A 74 22.09 7.00 -9.51
CA ASP A 74 22.76 6.76 -10.80
C ASP A 74 22.34 7.78 -11.87
N VAL A 75 21.04 8.12 -11.92
CA VAL A 75 20.49 9.11 -12.85
C VAL A 75 20.97 10.52 -12.52
N GLU A 76 21.10 10.88 -11.24
CA GLU A 76 21.69 12.15 -10.82
C GLU A 76 23.14 12.27 -11.32
N GLN A 77 23.95 11.24 -11.11
CA GLN A 77 25.34 11.19 -11.58
C GLN A 77 25.44 11.26 -13.11
N VAL A 78 24.60 10.52 -13.83
CA VAL A 78 24.56 10.59 -15.31
C VAL A 78 24.17 11.99 -15.77
N THR A 79 23.20 12.63 -15.11
CA THR A 79 22.77 13.99 -15.44
C THR A 79 23.89 15.00 -15.19
N GLU A 80 24.63 14.88 -14.08
CA GLU A 80 25.80 15.72 -13.78
C GLU A 80 26.90 15.55 -14.83
N ASN A 81 27.22 14.30 -15.19
CA ASN A 81 28.18 13.99 -16.25
C ASN A 81 27.77 14.59 -17.60
N ILE A 82 26.49 14.50 -17.96
CA ILE A 82 25.95 15.11 -19.19
C ILE A 82 26.07 16.63 -19.12
N ASN A 83 25.74 17.26 -17.99
CA ASN A 83 25.89 18.71 -17.82
C ASN A 83 27.36 19.13 -17.97
N GLY A 84 28.30 18.35 -17.42
CA GLY A 84 29.74 18.53 -17.62
C GLY A 84 30.14 18.42 -19.09
N LEU A 85 29.68 17.40 -19.80
CA LEU A 85 29.91 17.22 -21.24
C LEU A 85 29.35 18.39 -22.06
N VAL A 86 28.13 18.84 -21.77
CA VAL A 86 27.49 19.99 -22.42
C VAL A 86 28.27 21.28 -22.15
N ALA A 87 28.76 21.47 -20.93
CA ALA A 87 29.59 22.62 -20.57
C ALA A 87 30.92 22.62 -21.35
N VAL A 88 31.61 21.48 -21.43
CA VAL A 88 32.85 21.32 -22.22
C VAL A 88 32.59 21.55 -23.70
N PHE A 89 31.52 20.98 -24.25
CA PHE A 89 31.11 21.20 -25.63
C PHE A 89 30.82 22.68 -25.91
N THR A 90 30.07 23.34 -25.04
CA THR A 90 29.75 24.77 -25.13
C THR A 90 31.01 25.62 -25.03
N ALA A 91 31.96 25.29 -24.14
CA ALA A 91 33.24 25.99 -24.05
C ALA A 91 34.10 25.81 -25.32
N SER A 92 34.07 24.60 -25.90
CA SER A 92 34.83 24.25 -27.10
C SER A 92 34.30 24.95 -28.37
N ILE A 93 33.00 25.19 -28.46
CA ILE A 93 32.38 25.82 -29.64
C ILE A 93 32.10 27.32 -29.42
N GLY A 94 31.66 27.72 -28.23
CA GLY A 94 31.25 29.09 -27.92
C GLY A 94 32.40 30.11 -27.95
N GLY A 95 33.58 29.74 -27.45
CA GLY A 95 34.77 30.59 -27.48
C GLY A 95 35.29 30.86 -28.90
N PRO A 96 35.49 29.82 -29.74
CA PRO A 96 35.95 30.00 -31.11
C PRO A 96 34.92 30.66 -32.04
N LEU A 97 33.63 30.33 -31.93
CA LEU A 97 32.59 30.94 -32.78
C LEU A 97 32.44 32.44 -32.53
N THR A 98 32.43 32.87 -31.25
CA THR A 98 32.36 34.32 -30.93
C THR A 98 33.58 35.08 -31.43
N LYS A 99 34.77 34.48 -31.37
CA LYS A 99 35.99 35.05 -31.99
C LYS A 99 35.86 35.12 -33.52
N LEU A 100 35.30 34.12 -34.18
CA LEU A 100 35.02 34.13 -35.63
C LEU A 100 34.03 35.23 -36.03
N PHE A 101 32.94 35.41 -35.29
CA PHE A 101 31.99 36.50 -35.51
C PHE A 101 32.62 37.88 -35.25
N GLY A 102 33.47 38.01 -34.24
CA GLY A 102 34.21 39.24 -33.96
C GLY A 102 35.23 39.59 -35.05
N VAL A 103 36.00 38.60 -35.53
CA VAL A 103 36.98 38.77 -36.61
C VAL A 103 36.29 39.15 -37.92
N THR A 104 35.21 38.47 -38.30
CA THR A 104 34.44 38.81 -39.51
C THR A 104 33.82 40.20 -39.42
N LYS A 105 33.17 40.57 -38.31
CA LYS A 105 32.57 41.91 -38.12
C LYS A 105 33.63 43.02 -38.09
N GLY A 106 34.79 42.76 -37.48
CA GLY A 106 35.94 43.66 -37.50
C GLY A 106 36.50 43.87 -38.90
N LEU A 107 36.62 42.78 -39.69
CA LEU A 107 37.01 42.84 -41.10
C LEU A 107 36.04 43.71 -41.91
N PHE A 108 34.73 43.47 -41.78
CA PHE A 108 33.71 44.24 -42.51
C PHE A 108 33.66 45.72 -42.09
N THR A 109 33.93 46.04 -40.83
CA THR A 109 33.96 47.42 -40.33
C THR A 109 35.18 48.19 -40.85
N VAL A 110 36.36 47.57 -40.88
CA VAL A 110 37.59 48.19 -41.42
C VAL A 110 37.49 48.35 -42.94
N MET A 111 36.86 47.39 -43.63
CA MET A 111 36.67 47.45 -45.08
C MET A 111 35.59 48.48 -45.47
N GLY A 112 34.55 48.67 -44.65
CA GLY A 112 33.50 49.67 -44.87
C GLY A 112 33.91 51.12 -44.56
N LYS A 113 34.94 51.34 -43.73
CA LYS A 113 35.42 52.68 -43.34
C LYS A 113 36.40 53.31 -44.33
N ARG A 114 36.69 52.65 -45.47
CA ARG A 114 37.55 53.14 -46.56
C ARG A 114 36.79 53.65 -47.79
N ARG A 115 35.51 54.01 -47.63
CA ARG A 115 34.74 54.72 -48.66
C ARG A 115 34.22 56.04 -48.11
#